data_AF-A0A7S4AGD3-F1
#
_entry.id   AF-A0A7S4AGD3-F1
#
_cell.length_a   1.000
_cell.length_b   1.000
_cell.length_c   1.000
_cell.angle_alpha   90.00
_cell.angle_beta   90.00
_cell.angle_gamma   90.00
#
_symmetry.space_group_name_H-M   'P 1'
#
loop_
_entity.id
_entity.type
_entity.pdbx_description
1 polymer ?
#
loop_
_entity_poly.entity_id
_entity_poly.type
_entity_poly.pdbx_seq_one_letter_code
_entity_poly.pdbx_strand_id
1 'polypeptide(L)'
;MPRTHAAEIAALKQQIAQLIARLNSTPGGAVLTSAARPPDIVNAVNRAQATGGIPGYDNERALSNEEVGLRDLYVDLGACEDTANEMFRCGWDTIENLVDMKSKDTIKSNLWKLTKRPSPMCPAKNKIHIGTGFTKKVTLFIQWLQYQPIIGGDATVDAWHAADAPASRTRDRLEAYDYLEKADTGTDLDLPDGLKSLKKYMPFINRFINYLKNRVGIAMCPLAYVLRARYLTTVTDEDRAGTVGPGPDHMYATWAEYGIRCTVLKGKHFETDNARVWQMLSQLVGTGPGLPYVKSTVQDGRKDFLLLSNMAYQVLSE
;
A
#
# COMPACT_ATOMS: atom_id res chain seq x y z
N MET A 1 31.38 31.90 -39.70
CA MET A 1 31.83 32.91 -38.71
C MET A 1 31.51 32.42 -37.30
N PRO A 2 32.48 31.89 -36.53
CA PRO A 2 32.25 31.30 -35.21
C PRO A 2 33.05 32.05 -34.12
N ARG A 3 32.77 33.35 -33.91
CA ARG A 3 33.51 34.18 -32.93
C ARG A 3 32.66 34.71 -31.77
N THR A 4 31.38 34.37 -31.68
CA THR A 4 30.45 34.94 -30.68
C THR A 4 30.32 34.10 -29.41
N HIS A 5 30.27 32.76 -29.50
CA HIS A 5 30.02 31.93 -28.30
C HIS A 5 31.19 31.84 -27.31
N ALA A 6 32.44 31.89 -27.78
CA ALA A 6 33.60 31.83 -26.89
C ALA A 6 33.72 33.08 -25.99
N ALA A 7 33.33 34.24 -26.52
CA ALA A 7 33.31 35.50 -25.77
C ALA A 7 32.18 35.52 -24.72
N GLU A 8 31.01 34.98 -25.06
CA GLU A 8 29.88 34.84 -24.13
C GLU A 8 30.19 33.88 -22.98
N ILE A 9 30.84 32.74 -23.26
CA ILE A 9 31.23 31.77 -22.23
C ILE A 9 32.31 32.37 -21.30
N ALA A 10 33.25 33.15 -21.82
CA ALA A 10 34.25 33.83 -21.02
C ALA A 10 33.62 34.89 -20.11
N ALA A 11 32.66 35.68 -20.63
CA ALA A 11 31.93 36.68 -19.86
C ALA A 11 31.08 36.05 -18.74
N LEU A 12 30.42 34.93 -19.00
CA LEU A 12 29.65 34.17 -18.00
C LEU A 12 30.55 33.62 -16.89
N LYS A 13 31.70 33.04 -17.23
CA LYS A 13 32.68 32.57 -16.23
C LYS A 13 33.18 33.71 -15.35
N GLN A 14 33.40 34.89 -15.93
CA GLN A 14 33.84 36.06 -15.19
C GLN A 14 32.74 36.61 -14.27
N GLN A 15 31.47 36.61 -14.71
CA GLN A 15 30.32 36.98 -13.85
C GLN A 15 30.14 36.01 -12.69
N ILE A 16 30.27 34.70 -12.92
CA ILE A 16 30.19 33.68 -11.86
C ILE A 16 31.33 33.87 -10.85
N ALA A 17 32.56 34.10 -11.31
CA ALA A 17 33.70 34.36 -10.41
C ALA A 17 33.51 35.65 -9.58
N GLN A 18 32.94 36.70 -10.18
CA GLN A 18 32.62 37.95 -9.48
C GLN A 18 31.49 37.78 -8.45
N LEU A 19 30.48 36.95 -8.74
CA LEU A 19 29.41 36.61 -7.79
C LEU A 19 29.94 35.82 -6.60
N ILE A 20 30.81 34.82 -6.84
CA ILE A 20 31.48 34.05 -5.77
C ILE A 20 32.37 34.96 -4.92
N ALA A 21 33.12 35.88 -5.55
CA ALA A 21 33.95 36.83 -4.83
C ALA A 21 33.10 37.79 -3.96
N ARG A 22 31.98 38.31 -4.48
CA ARG A 22 31.06 39.18 -3.73
C ARG A 22 30.39 38.46 -2.56
N LEU A 23 30.02 37.18 -2.73
CA LEU A 23 29.50 36.33 -1.65
C LEU A 23 30.54 36.14 -0.54
N ASN A 24 31.82 35.99 -0.91
CA ASN A 24 32.91 35.80 0.05
C ASN A 24 33.45 37.11 0.65
N SER A 25 33.16 38.27 0.05
CA SER A 25 33.76 39.56 0.42
C SER A 25 32.78 40.56 1.03
N THR A 26 31.59 40.17 1.45
CA THR A 26 30.66 41.09 2.14
C THR A 26 30.98 41.13 3.64
N PRO A 27 31.58 42.20 4.18
CA PRO A 27 31.85 42.34 5.60
C PRO A 27 30.66 43.05 6.24
N GLY A 28 29.96 42.39 7.16
CA GLY A 28 29.02 43.06 8.05
C GLY A 28 27.63 43.36 7.49
N GLY A 29 26.92 42.33 7.02
CA GLY A 29 25.50 42.25 7.32
C GLY A 29 25.36 41.52 8.65
N ALA A 30 24.63 42.07 9.61
CA ALA A 30 24.40 41.44 10.90
C ALA A 30 23.87 40.01 10.70
N VAL A 31 24.77 39.04 10.77
CA VAL A 31 24.44 37.64 10.96
C VAL A 31 23.85 37.61 12.36
N LEU A 32 22.52 37.63 12.43
CA LEU A 32 21.82 36.92 13.50
C LEU A 32 22.57 35.60 13.62
N THR A 33 23.34 35.43 14.70
CA THR A 33 24.16 34.28 14.93
C THR A 33 23.28 33.06 14.83
N SER A 34 23.29 32.39 13.67
CA SER A 34 22.92 30.98 13.63
C SER A 34 23.88 30.36 14.61
N ALA A 35 23.36 29.90 15.76
CA ALA A 35 24.18 29.26 16.78
C ALA A 35 25.19 28.34 16.09
N ALA A 36 26.49 28.57 16.34
CA ALA A 36 27.54 27.76 15.77
C ALA A 36 27.15 26.29 15.99
N ARG A 37 27.02 25.52 14.91
CA ARG A 37 26.55 24.13 15.03
C ARG A 37 27.51 23.40 15.98
N PRO A 38 26.98 22.63 16.94
CA PRO A 38 27.79 21.78 17.80
C PRO A 38 28.83 20.97 17.00
N PRO A 39 30.10 20.87 17.46
CA PRO A 39 31.18 20.21 16.70
C PRO A 39 30.90 18.75 16.35
N ASP A 40 30.20 18.03 17.23
CA ASP A 40 29.71 16.67 17.02
C ASP A 40 28.77 16.56 15.82
N ILE A 41 27.86 17.52 15.64
CA ILE A 41 26.96 17.57 14.48
C ILE A 41 27.75 17.88 13.19
N VAL A 42 28.71 18.81 13.26
CA VAL A 42 29.58 19.13 12.11
C VAL A 42 30.37 17.89 11.68
N ASN A 43 30.94 17.17 12.65
CA ASN A 43 31.68 15.93 12.38
C ASN A 43 30.79 14.84 11.79
N ALA A 44 29.58 14.67 12.30
CA ALA A 44 28.60 13.73 11.74
C ALA A 44 28.21 14.09 10.31
N VAL A 45 28.02 15.39 10.00
CA VAL A 45 27.76 15.84 8.63
C VAL A 45 28.91 15.48 7.69
N ASN A 46 30.15 15.74 8.11
CA ASN A 46 31.32 15.44 7.28
C ASN A 46 31.47 13.92 7.03
N ARG A 47 31.22 13.09 8.04
CA ARG A 47 31.24 11.62 7.88
C ARG A 47 30.15 11.15 6.92
N ALA A 48 28.91 11.61 7.12
CA ALA A 48 27.78 11.26 6.27
C ALA A 48 27.99 11.68 4.81
N GLN A 49 28.59 12.85 4.56
CA GLN A 49 28.95 13.29 3.21
C GLN A 49 29.99 12.37 2.56
N ALA A 50 30.95 11.85 3.33
CA ALA A 50 31.97 10.94 2.81
C ALA A 50 31.43 9.54 2.48
N THR A 51 30.39 9.10 3.19
CA THR A 51 29.81 7.75 3.06
C THR A 51 28.53 7.69 2.26
N GLY A 52 27.91 8.83 1.96
CA GLY A 52 26.54 8.87 1.42
C GLY A 52 25.46 8.53 2.45
N GLY A 53 25.78 8.66 3.74
CA GLY A 53 24.87 8.39 4.86
C GLY A 53 24.03 9.60 5.30
N ILE A 54 23.29 9.42 6.39
CA ILE A 54 22.53 10.50 7.05
C ILE A 54 23.23 10.86 8.37
N PRO A 55 23.53 12.15 8.64
CA PRO A 55 24.18 12.56 9.89
C PRO A 55 23.38 12.11 11.11
N GLY A 56 23.97 11.40 12.07
CA GLY A 56 23.28 10.92 13.29
C GLY A 56 22.27 9.80 13.08
N TYR A 57 22.30 9.13 11.92
CA TYR A 57 21.53 7.92 11.65
C TYR A 57 22.51 6.76 11.41
N ASP A 58 22.33 5.67 12.14
CA ASP A 58 23.10 4.42 12.04
C ASP A 58 24.62 4.61 11.82
N ASN A 59 25.25 5.40 12.70
CA ASN A 59 26.68 5.73 12.63
C ASN A 59 27.15 6.32 11.29
N GLU A 60 26.26 7.03 10.60
CA GLU A 60 26.50 7.65 9.30
C GLU A 60 26.94 6.65 8.22
N ARG A 61 26.58 5.37 8.32
CA ARG A 61 26.87 4.41 7.24
C ARG A 61 26.17 4.82 5.95
N ALA A 62 26.68 4.32 4.83
CA ALA A 62 25.98 4.40 3.56
C ALA A 62 24.58 3.79 3.68
N LEU A 63 23.60 4.44 3.09
CA LEU A 63 22.24 3.90 3.02
C LEU A 63 22.22 2.65 2.13
N SER A 64 21.41 1.65 2.51
CA SER A 64 21.10 0.52 1.65
C SER A 64 20.25 0.99 0.45
N ASN A 65 20.15 0.18 -0.60
CA ASN A 65 19.30 0.52 -1.75
C ASN A 65 17.83 0.75 -1.35
N GLU A 66 17.32 -0.07 -0.41
CA GLU A 66 15.95 0.05 0.11
C GLU A 66 15.75 1.36 0.87
N GLU A 67 16.73 1.76 1.67
CA GLU A 67 16.72 3.03 2.41
C GLU A 67 16.81 4.24 1.48
N VAL A 68 17.64 4.17 0.43
CA VAL A 68 17.69 5.21 -0.61
C VAL A 68 16.31 5.36 -1.25
N GLY A 69 15.70 4.25 -1.70
CA GLY A 69 14.37 4.27 -2.30
C GLY A 69 13.32 4.86 -1.36
N LEU A 70 13.30 4.44 -0.09
CA LEU A 70 12.36 4.95 0.90
C LEU A 70 12.53 6.44 1.20
N ARG A 71 13.78 6.90 1.29
CA ARG A 71 14.11 8.32 1.47
C ARG A 71 13.61 9.14 0.28
N ASP A 72 13.88 8.70 -0.93
CA ASP A 72 13.48 9.38 -2.17
C ASP A 72 11.94 9.41 -2.29
N LEU A 73 11.26 8.31 -1.93
CA LEU A 73 9.82 8.28 -1.83
C LEU A 73 9.28 9.36 -0.89
N TYR A 74 9.86 9.56 0.30
CA TYR A 74 9.38 10.64 1.18
C TYR A 74 9.50 12.01 0.52
N VAL A 75 10.55 12.26 -0.23
CA VAL A 75 10.72 13.50 -0.98
C VAL A 75 9.62 13.64 -2.04
N ASP A 76 9.36 12.59 -2.82
CA ASP A 76 8.30 12.55 -3.83
C ASP A 76 6.89 12.76 -3.25
N LEU A 77 6.67 12.24 -2.03
CA LEU A 77 5.42 12.45 -1.31
C LEU A 77 5.29 13.89 -0.76
N GLY A 78 6.38 14.68 -0.75
CA GLY A 78 6.38 16.11 -0.45
C GLY A 78 7.13 16.51 0.82
N ALA A 79 8.00 15.64 1.36
CA ALA A 79 9.00 16.06 2.33
C ALA A 79 10.16 16.80 1.62
N CYS A 80 10.83 17.73 2.28
CA CYS A 80 12.16 18.14 1.82
C CYS A 80 13.21 17.11 2.27
N GLU A 81 14.41 17.13 1.66
CA GLU A 81 15.49 16.20 2.01
C GLU A 81 15.84 16.21 3.51
N ASP A 82 15.90 17.40 4.13
CA ASP A 82 16.18 17.53 5.57
C ASP A 82 15.10 16.83 6.42
N THR A 83 13.85 16.87 5.97
CA THR A 83 12.71 16.21 6.64
C THR A 83 12.76 14.70 6.44
N ALA A 84 13.04 14.23 5.23
CA ALA A 84 13.22 12.79 4.97
C ALA A 84 14.36 12.22 5.82
N ASN A 85 15.49 12.92 5.90
CA ASN A 85 16.61 12.54 6.77
C ASN A 85 16.21 12.50 8.26
N GLU A 86 15.36 13.42 8.68
CA GLU A 86 14.86 13.46 10.06
C GLU A 86 13.87 12.33 10.36
N MET A 87 13.09 11.90 9.36
CA MET A 87 12.21 10.74 9.48
C MET A 87 13.02 9.47 9.77
N PHE A 88 14.14 9.28 9.09
CA PHE A 88 15.08 8.17 9.34
C PHE A 88 15.63 8.18 10.77
N ARG A 89 16.07 9.34 11.29
CA ARG A 89 16.52 9.47 12.69
C ARG A 89 15.41 9.14 13.70
N CYS A 90 14.16 9.27 13.30
CA CYS A 90 12.98 8.98 14.10
C CYS A 90 12.46 7.54 13.91
N GLY A 91 13.20 6.66 13.22
CA GLY A 91 12.83 5.26 13.00
C GLY A 91 11.81 5.04 11.88
N TRP A 92 11.71 5.96 10.93
CA TRP A 92 10.93 5.79 9.70
C TRP A 92 11.88 5.40 8.56
N ASP A 93 12.62 4.34 8.78
CA ASP A 93 13.72 3.89 7.93
C ASP A 93 13.48 2.53 7.28
N THR A 94 12.37 1.87 7.63
CA THR A 94 11.95 0.60 7.03
C THR A 94 10.48 0.59 6.65
N ILE A 95 10.10 -0.30 5.73
CA ILE A 95 8.71 -0.50 5.32
C ILE A 95 7.88 -1.10 6.46
N GLU A 96 8.45 -1.98 7.26
CA GLU A 96 7.82 -2.59 8.43
C GLU A 96 7.41 -1.50 9.44
N ASN A 97 8.33 -0.58 9.75
CA ASN A 97 8.07 0.53 10.67
C ASN A 97 6.91 1.40 10.17
N LEU A 98 6.82 1.64 8.85
CA LEU A 98 5.71 2.37 8.24
C LEU A 98 4.38 1.62 8.34
N VAL A 99 4.36 0.33 8.01
CA VAL A 99 3.14 -0.50 8.03
C VAL A 99 2.57 -0.63 9.45
N ASP A 100 3.44 -0.60 10.47
CA ASP A 100 3.06 -0.58 11.88
C ASP A 100 2.41 0.73 12.33
N MET A 101 2.49 1.80 11.52
CA MET A 101 1.74 3.05 11.75
C MET A 101 0.28 2.89 11.31
N LYS A 102 -0.48 2.14 12.12
CA LYS A 102 -1.86 1.71 11.85
C LYS A 102 -2.88 2.85 11.62
N SER A 103 -2.56 4.10 11.96
CA SER A 103 -3.52 5.20 11.87
C SER A 103 -2.93 6.50 11.35
N LYS A 104 -3.75 7.28 10.66
CA LYS A 104 -3.46 8.64 10.22
C LYS A 104 -3.08 9.55 11.40
N ASP A 105 -3.66 9.34 12.57
CA ASP A 105 -3.37 10.16 13.75
C ASP A 105 -2.02 9.81 14.37
N THR A 106 -1.60 8.54 14.32
CA THR A 106 -0.23 8.12 14.66
C THR A 106 0.79 8.82 13.75
N ILE A 107 0.54 8.81 12.44
CA ILE A 107 1.39 9.49 11.45
C ILE A 107 1.47 10.99 11.77
N LYS A 108 0.34 11.67 11.97
CA LYS A 108 0.31 13.10 12.34
C LYS A 108 1.05 13.39 13.64
N SER A 109 0.85 12.58 14.67
CA SER A 109 1.49 12.73 15.98
C SER A 109 3.01 12.65 15.86
N ASN A 110 3.50 11.65 15.12
CA ASN A 110 4.93 11.47 14.89
C ASN A 110 5.52 12.59 14.01
N LEU A 111 4.82 13.03 12.96
CA LEU A 111 5.24 14.19 12.15
C LEU A 111 5.26 15.49 12.96
N TRP A 112 4.32 15.66 13.89
CA TRP A 112 4.34 16.78 14.82
C TRP A 112 5.56 16.72 15.75
N LYS A 113 5.89 15.54 16.30
CA LYS A 113 7.10 15.37 17.12
C LYS A 113 8.35 15.71 16.31
N LEU A 114 8.43 15.24 15.08
CA LEU A 114 9.54 15.49 14.16
C LEU A 114 9.75 16.99 13.90
N THR A 115 8.67 17.73 13.65
CA THR A 115 8.73 19.18 13.36
C THR A 115 8.96 20.04 14.61
N LYS A 116 8.44 19.63 15.78
CA LYS A 116 8.56 20.41 17.04
C LYS A 116 9.78 20.05 17.87
N ARG A 117 10.27 18.82 17.75
CA ARG A 117 11.41 18.29 18.49
C ARG A 117 12.30 17.47 17.55
N PRO A 118 12.92 18.11 16.52
CA PRO A 118 13.90 17.42 15.72
C PRO A 118 15.02 16.87 16.60
N SER A 119 15.58 15.75 16.17
CA SER A 119 16.72 15.07 16.75
C SER A 119 17.82 16.08 17.14
N PRO A 120 18.52 15.87 18.26
CA PRO A 120 19.71 16.63 18.60
C PRO A 120 20.72 16.67 17.45
N MET A 121 20.81 15.58 16.66
CA MET A 121 21.72 15.43 15.52
C MET A 121 21.21 16.06 14.21
N CYS A 122 20.03 16.68 14.21
CA CYS A 122 19.47 17.36 13.04
C CYS A 122 20.29 18.62 12.71
N PRO A 123 21.01 18.66 11.56
CA PRO A 123 21.91 19.77 11.25
C PRO A 123 21.19 21.07 10.91
N ALA A 124 19.93 20.98 10.46
CA ALA A 124 19.15 22.10 9.97
C ALA A 124 17.71 22.06 10.51
N LYS A 125 17.56 22.20 11.83
CA LYS A 125 16.26 22.15 12.53
C LYS A 125 15.21 23.10 11.94
N ASN A 126 15.65 24.26 11.43
CA ASN A 126 14.78 25.26 10.81
C ASN A 126 14.34 24.92 9.37
N LYS A 127 14.87 23.85 8.77
CA LYS A 127 14.51 23.40 7.42
C LYS A 127 13.54 22.22 7.39
N ILE A 128 13.17 21.71 8.56
CA ILE A 128 12.18 20.64 8.68
C ILE A 128 10.81 21.16 8.26
N HIS A 129 10.35 20.69 7.11
CA HIS A 129 9.12 21.12 6.46
C HIS A 129 8.42 19.93 5.78
N ILE A 130 7.12 19.84 6.04
CA ILE A 130 6.25 18.81 5.48
C ILE A 130 5.29 19.49 4.52
N GLY A 131 5.35 19.13 3.25
CA GLY A 131 4.49 19.68 2.22
C GLY A 131 3.00 19.37 2.47
N THR A 132 2.14 20.21 1.88
CA THR A 132 0.69 20.04 1.97
C THR A 132 0.27 18.67 1.44
N GLY A 133 -0.53 17.94 2.23
CA GLY A 133 -1.05 16.63 1.83
C GLY A 133 -0.10 15.45 2.03
N PHE A 134 1.13 15.67 2.52
CA PHE A 134 2.09 14.60 2.80
C PHE A 134 1.51 13.46 3.64
N THR A 135 0.85 13.78 4.77
CA THR A 135 0.18 12.77 5.62
C THR A 135 -0.82 11.93 4.82
N LYS A 136 -1.63 12.55 3.95
CA LYS A 136 -2.61 11.82 3.14
C LYS A 136 -1.91 10.87 2.15
N LYS A 137 -0.82 11.33 1.53
CA LYS A 137 -0.05 10.54 0.57
C LYS A 137 0.69 9.38 1.24
N VAL A 138 1.32 9.59 2.40
CA VAL A 138 1.97 8.52 3.18
C VAL A 138 0.95 7.49 3.65
N THR A 139 -0.20 7.93 4.18
CA THR A 139 -1.28 7.00 4.55
C THR A 139 -1.72 6.15 3.35
N LEU A 140 -1.85 6.76 2.17
CA LEU A 140 -2.23 6.06 0.94
C LEU A 140 -1.17 5.03 0.51
N PHE A 141 0.12 5.38 0.63
CA PHE A 141 1.22 4.44 0.37
C PHE A 141 1.21 3.26 1.35
N ILE A 142 1.01 3.51 2.65
CA ILE A 142 0.88 2.44 3.66
C ILE A 142 -0.30 1.52 3.35
N GLN A 143 -1.45 2.07 2.96
CA GLN A 143 -2.61 1.28 2.56
C GLN A 143 -2.35 0.47 1.29
N TRP A 144 -1.55 0.98 0.35
CA TRP A 144 -1.10 0.23 -0.82
C TRP A 144 -0.19 -0.93 -0.42
N LEU A 145 0.81 -0.69 0.46
CA LEU A 145 1.73 -1.71 0.96
C LEU A 145 0.99 -2.86 1.65
N GLN A 146 0.02 -2.55 2.51
CA GLN A 146 -0.79 -3.53 3.22
C GLN A 146 -1.63 -4.41 2.27
N TYR A 147 -1.98 -3.88 1.10
CA TYR A 147 -2.79 -4.60 0.12
C TYR A 147 -1.97 -5.48 -0.83
N GLN A 148 -0.72 -5.15 -1.12
CA GLN A 148 0.13 -5.94 -2.01
C GLN A 148 0.16 -7.44 -1.67
N PRO A 149 0.42 -7.87 -0.41
CA PRO A 149 0.44 -9.29 -0.09
C PRO A 149 -0.93 -9.97 -0.24
N ILE A 150 -2.04 -9.22 -0.14
CA ILE A 150 -3.40 -9.73 -0.35
C ILE A 150 -3.62 -10.12 -1.82
N ILE A 151 -2.99 -9.41 -2.77
CA ILE A 151 -3.05 -9.72 -4.21
C ILE A 151 -1.81 -10.45 -4.74
N GLY A 152 -0.88 -10.80 -3.85
CA GLY A 152 0.37 -11.47 -4.19
C GLY A 152 1.36 -10.58 -4.95
N GLY A 153 1.27 -9.26 -4.78
CA GLY A 153 2.27 -8.30 -5.25
C GLY A 153 3.34 -8.02 -4.19
N ASP A 154 4.40 -7.34 -4.61
CA ASP A 154 5.52 -6.97 -3.75
C ASP A 154 5.25 -5.64 -3.03
N ALA A 155 5.38 -5.64 -1.70
CA ALA A 155 5.16 -4.47 -0.86
C ALA A 155 6.46 -3.64 -0.72
N THR A 156 6.98 -3.14 -1.83
CA THR A 156 8.24 -2.37 -1.87
C THR A 156 8.07 -0.99 -2.48
N VAL A 157 9.04 -0.10 -2.25
CA VAL A 157 9.08 1.23 -2.87
C VAL A 157 9.23 1.12 -4.39
N ASP A 158 10.09 0.22 -4.87
CA ASP A 158 10.31 0.00 -6.30
C ASP A 158 9.02 -0.46 -6.99
N ALA A 159 8.27 -1.39 -6.37
CA ALA A 159 6.99 -1.84 -6.90
C ALA A 159 5.94 -0.73 -6.90
N TRP A 160 5.98 0.21 -5.95
CA TRP A 160 5.13 1.41 -5.98
C TRP A 160 5.46 2.30 -7.17
N HIS A 161 6.74 2.60 -7.41
CA HIS A 161 7.13 3.45 -8.54
C HIS A 161 6.95 2.78 -9.91
N ALA A 162 7.09 1.45 -9.98
CA ALA A 162 6.86 0.68 -11.20
C ALA A 162 5.38 0.51 -11.55
N ALA A 163 4.48 0.61 -10.57
CA ALA A 163 3.05 0.46 -10.78
C ALA A 163 2.47 1.64 -11.58
N ASP A 164 1.46 1.34 -12.41
CA ASP A 164 0.72 2.38 -13.14
C ASP A 164 -0.25 3.13 -12.20
N ALA A 165 -0.11 4.44 -12.13
CA ALA A 165 -0.93 5.36 -11.33
C ALA A 165 -1.29 4.82 -9.92
N PRO A 166 -0.31 4.37 -9.10
CA PRO A 166 -0.55 3.58 -7.90
C PRO A 166 -1.40 4.34 -6.86
N ALA A 167 -1.18 5.65 -6.75
CA ALA A 167 -1.95 6.51 -5.87
C ALA A 167 -3.41 6.64 -6.30
N SER A 168 -3.70 6.80 -7.60
CA SER A 168 -5.10 6.90 -8.07
C SER A 168 -5.81 5.58 -7.87
N ARG A 169 -5.20 4.48 -8.35
CA ARG A 169 -5.77 3.13 -8.23
C ARG A 169 -6.04 2.74 -6.78
N THR A 170 -5.12 3.07 -5.86
CA THR A 170 -5.33 2.80 -4.43
C THR A 170 -6.51 3.59 -3.88
N ARG A 171 -6.65 4.86 -4.25
CA ARG A 171 -7.75 5.70 -3.79
C ARG A 171 -9.10 5.18 -4.31
N ASP A 172 -9.20 4.92 -5.61
CA ASP A 172 -10.42 4.45 -6.25
C ASP A 172 -10.87 3.11 -5.64
N ARG A 173 -9.90 2.22 -5.35
CA ARG A 173 -10.15 0.96 -4.65
C ARG A 173 -10.68 1.18 -3.23
N LEU A 174 -10.03 2.04 -2.44
CA LEU A 174 -10.45 2.30 -1.06
C LEU A 174 -11.85 2.93 -1.00
N GLU A 175 -12.16 3.84 -1.92
CA GLU A 175 -13.50 4.43 -2.04
C GLU A 175 -14.55 3.38 -2.39
N ALA A 176 -14.24 2.47 -3.32
CA ALA A 176 -15.12 1.36 -3.66
C ALA A 176 -15.33 0.39 -2.48
N TYR A 177 -14.28 0.09 -1.72
CA TYR A 177 -14.36 -0.83 -0.58
C TYR A 177 -15.11 -0.22 0.61
N ASP A 178 -14.96 1.07 0.88
CA ASP A 178 -15.77 1.78 1.88
C ASP A 178 -17.27 1.74 1.51
N TYR A 179 -17.60 1.86 0.22
CA TYR A 179 -18.98 1.67 -0.26
C TYR A 179 -19.48 0.24 -0.03
N LEU A 180 -18.67 -0.78 -0.36
CA LEU A 180 -19.04 -2.18 -0.15
C LEU A 180 -19.22 -2.53 1.33
N GLU A 181 -18.35 -2.03 2.21
CA GLU A 181 -18.44 -2.26 3.65
C GLU A 181 -19.73 -1.65 4.24
N LYS A 182 -20.08 -0.42 3.81
CA LYS A 182 -21.35 0.20 4.18
C LYS A 182 -22.55 -0.58 3.65
N ALA A 183 -22.48 -1.07 2.41
CA ALA A 183 -23.54 -1.89 1.82
C ALA A 183 -23.69 -3.25 2.52
N ASP A 184 -22.60 -3.86 2.98
CA ASP A 184 -22.60 -5.13 3.72
C ASP A 184 -23.41 -5.02 5.03
N THR A 185 -23.34 -3.86 5.70
CA THR A 185 -24.12 -3.57 6.92
C THR A 185 -25.61 -3.24 6.68
N GLY A 186 -26.04 -3.14 5.41
CA GLY A 186 -27.43 -2.91 5.05
C GLY A 186 -28.34 -4.09 5.41
N THR A 187 -29.55 -3.79 5.91
CA THR A 187 -30.53 -4.76 6.43
C THR A 187 -31.17 -5.69 5.39
N ASP A 188 -30.95 -5.47 4.09
CA ASP A 188 -31.75 -6.08 3.02
C ASP A 188 -31.09 -7.27 2.29
N LEU A 189 -29.88 -7.68 2.69
CA LEU A 189 -29.22 -8.84 2.10
C LEU A 189 -29.56 -10.11 2.88
N ASP A 190 -30.74 -10.66 2.62
CA ASP A 190 -31.18 -11.92 3.23
C ASP A 190 -30.21 -13.06 2.89
N LEU A 191 -29.88 -13.84 3.92
CA LEU A 191 -29.15 -15.09 3.75
C LEU A 191 -29.98 -16.02 2.85
N PRO A 192 -29.40 -16.68 1.83
CA PRO A 192 -30.16 -17.56 0.94
C PRO A 192 -30.87 -18.68 1.68
N ASP A 193 -31.92 -19.22 1.09
CA ASP A 193 -32.53 -20.46 1.58
C ASP A 193 -31.52 -21.62 1.59
N GLY A 194 -31.63 -22.48 2.60
CA GLY A 194 -30.81 -23.68 2.69
C GLY A 194 -31.03 -24.67 1.53
N LEU A 195 -30.01 -25.48 1.25
CA LEU A 195 -30.04 -26.47 0.18
C LEU A 195 -31.01 -27.62 0.52
N LYS A 196 -32.19 -27.65 -0.12
CA LYS A 196 -33.23 -28.68 0.13
C LYS A 196 -33.05 -29.96 -0.71
N SER A 197 -32.38 -29.90 -1.84
CA SER A 197 -32.17 -31.03 -2.77
C SER A 197 -30.93 -30.79 -3.62
N LEU A 198 -30.12 -31.83 -3.87
CA LEU A 198 -28.97 -31.73 -4.80
C LEU A 198 -29.41 -31.38 -6.23
N LYS A 199 -30.63 -31.76 -6.65
CA LYS A 199 -31.21 -31.33 -7.93
C LYS A 199 -31.48 -29.82 -8.03
N LYS A 200 -31.48 -29.11 -6.89
CA LYS A 200 -31.63 -27.65 -6.80
C LYS A 200 -30.31 -26.94 -6.49
N TYR A 201 -29.18 -27.64 -6.66
CA TYR A 201 -27.86 -27.09 -6.39
C TYR A 201 -27.56 -25.82 -7.20
N MET A 202 -27.83 -25.81 -8.51
CA MET A 202 -27.52 -24.65 -9.36
C MET A 202 -28.24 -23.35 -8.92
N PRO A 203 -29.57 -23.34 -8.68
CA PRO A 203 -30.23 -22.19 -8.07
C PRO A 203 -29.67 -21.79 -6.70
N PHE A 204 -29.38 -22.77 -5.85
CA PHE A 204 -28.80 -22.53 -4.52
C PHE A 204 -27.44 -21.84 -4.62
N ILE A 205 -26.52 -22.38 -5.43
CA ILE A 205 -25.16 -21.83 -5.50
C ILE A 205 -25.12 -20.46 -6.15
N ASN A 206 -25.99 -20.19 -7.14
CA ASN A 206 -26.09 -18.86 -7.72
C ASN A 206 -26.52 -17.82 -6.68
N ARG A 207 -27.50 -18.15 -5.83
CA ARG A 207 -27.91 -17.27 -4.71
C ARG A 207 -26.80 -17.11 -3.68
N PHE A 208 -26.11 -18.19 -3.32
CA PHE A 208 -25.03 -18.14 -2.34
C PHE A 208 -23.81 -17.34 -2.84
N ILE A 209 -23.36 -17.54 -4.08
CA ILE A 209 -22.28 -16.73 -4.66
C ILE A 209 -22.70 -15.26 -4.74
N ASN A 210 -23.93 -14.96 -5.16
CA ASN A 210 -24.42 -13.57 -5.19
C ASN A 210 -24.48 -12.95 -3.79
N TYR A 211 -24.87 -13.72 -2.77
CA TYR A 211 -24.78 -13.27 -1.38
C TYR A 211 -23.33 -12.95 -1.00
N LEU A 212 -22.38 -13.85 -1.28
CA LEU A 212 -20.95 -13.63 -0.98
C LEU A 212 -20.30 -12.50 -1.78
N LYS A 213 -20.84 -12.13 -2.95
CA LYS A 213 -20.40 -10.95 -3.71
C LYS A 213 -20.72 -9.63 -3.00
N ASN A 214 -21.65 -9.65 -2.04
CA ASN A 214 -22.04 -8.48 -1.26
C ASN A 214 -21.54 -8.54 0.20
N ARG A 215 -20.82 -9.60 0.59
CA ARG A 215 -20.19 -9.72 1.91
C ARG A 215 -18.71 -9.40 1.81
N VAL A 216 -18.22 -8.46 2.60
CA VAL A 216 -16.82 -8.05 2.59
C VAL A 216 -16.03 -8.88 3.61
N GLY A 217 -14.93 -9.47 3.18
CA GLY A 217 -13.99 -10.21 4.01
C GLY A 217 -12.93 -9.30 4.65
N ILE A 218 -12.07 -9.89 5.48
CA ILE A 218 -10.92 -9.17 6.06
C ILE A 218 -9.87 -8.81 5.01
N ALA A 219 -9.90 -9.46 3.83
CA ALA A 219 -9.14 -9.07 2.65
C ALA A 219 -9.63 -7.76 1.99
N MET A 220 -10.65 -7.10 2.57
CA MET A 220 -11.32 -5.90 2.05
C MET A 220 -11.97 -6.09 0.67
N CYS A 221 -12.24 -7.34 0.27
CA CYS A 221 -12.92 -7.65 -0.98
C CYS A 221 -14.10 -8.60 -0.74
N PRO A 222 -14.99 -8.78 -1.73
CA PRO A 222 -16.11 -9.71 -1.59
C PRO A 222 -15.68 -11.15 -1.33
N LEU A 223 -16.30 -11.82 -0.35
CA LEU A 223 -16.00 -13.20 0.07
C LEU A 223 -16.14 -14.24 -1.05
N ALA A 224 -16.81 -13.90 -2.15
CA ALA A 224 -16.90 -14.75 -3.33
C ALA A 224 -15.51 -15.15 -3.89
N TYR A 225 -14.43 -14.40 -3.60
CA TYR A 225 -13.07 -14.75 -3.99
C TYR A 225 -12.63 -16.14 -3.49
N VAL A 226 -13.09 -16.55 -2.31
CA VAL A 226 -12.78 -17.84 -1.68
C VAL A 226 -13.26 -19.02 -2.54
N LEU A 227 -14.39 -18.84 -3.24
CA LEU A 227 -15.07 -19.90 -4.01
C LEU A 227 -14.77 -19.87 -5.52
N ARG A 228 -13.78 -19.08 -5.96
CA ARG A 228 -13.40 -19.03 -7.39
C ARG A 228 -13.10 -20.40 -7.97
N ALA A 229 -13.44 -20.58 -9.26
CA ALA A 229 -13.19 -21.81 -9.99
C ALA A 229 -11.71 -22.25 -9.93
N ARG A 230 -11.46 -23.57 -10.04
CA ARG A 230 -10.10 -24.12 -9.89
C ARG A 230 -9.07 -23.51 -10.85
N TYR A 231 -9.47 -23.22 -12.08
CA TYR A 231 -8.60 -22.62 -13.09
C TYR A 231 -8.32 -21.12 -12.84
N LEU A 232 -9.01 -20.49 -11.89
CA LEU A 232 -8.82 -19.09 -11.47
C LEU A 232 -8.13 -18.98 -10.09
N THR A 233 -7.46 -20.03 -9.64
CA THR A 233 -6.79 -20.06 -8.32
C THR A 233 -5.49 -19.28 -8.29
N THR A 234 -4.81 -19.18 -9.43
CA THR A 234 -3.54 -18.47 -9.57
C THR A 234 -3.80 -17.04 -10.03
N VAL A 235 -3.14 -16.09 -9.39
CA VAL A 235 -3.20 -14.65 -9.73
C VAL A 235 -1.94 -14.32 -10.53
N THR A 236 -2.11 -13.90 -11.78
CA THR A 236 -1.03 -13.55 -12.70
C THR A 236 -0.67 -12.06 -12.58
N ASP A 237 0.47 -11.67 -13.15
CA ASP A 237 0.82 -10.25 -13.28
C ASP A 237 -0.19 -9.49 -14.14
N GLU A 238 -0.74 -10.14 -15.17
CA GLU A 238 -1.79 -9.57 -16.01
C GLU A 238 -3.06 -9.25 -15.20
N ASP A 239 -3.49 -10.16 -14.31
CA ASP A 239 -4.62 -9.88 -13.42
C ASP A 239 -4.35 -8.65 -12.54
N ARG A 240 -3.16 -8.59 -11.92
CA ARG A 240 -2.76 -7.48 -11.05
C ARG A 240 -2.69 -6.15 -11.79
N ALA A 241 -2.17 -6.17 -13.02
CA ALA A 241 -2.05 -4.99 -13.87
C ALA A 241 -3.40 -4.57 -14.46
N GLY A 242 -4.37 -5.48 -14.54
CA GLY A 242 -5.69 -5.29 -15.14
C GLY A 242 -6.38 -4.01 -14.72
N THR A 243 -6.89 -3.25 -15.69
CA THR A 243 -7.57 -1.98 -15.45
C THR A 243 -9.00 -2.19 -14.98
N VAL A 244 -9.53 -1.23 -14.23
CA VAL A 244 -10.89 -1.28 -13.66
C VAL A 244 -11.72 -0.10 -14.18
N GLY A 245 -12.89 -0.38 -14.73
CA GLY A 245 -13.85 0.65 -15.17
C GLY A 245 -15.03 0.07 -15.96
N PRO A 246 -16.12 0.84 -16.16
CA PRO A 246 -17.39 0.32 -16.72
C PRO A 246 -17.37 0.06 -18.24
N GLY A 247 -16.28 0.42 -18.93
CA GLY A 247 -16.14 0.32 -20.38
C GLY A 247 -15.57 -1.02 -20.86
N PRO A 248 -15.73 -1.34 -22.17
CA PRO A 248 -15.27 -2.59 -22.77
C PRO A 248 -13.74 -2.73 -22.81
N ASP A 249 -13.01 -1.61 -22.71
CA ASP A 249 -11.54 -1.59 -22.72
C ASP A 249 -10.92 -1.96 -21.37
N HIS A 250 -11.76 -2.15 -20.34
CA HIS A 250 -11.30 -2.53 -19.01
C HIS A 250 -11.41 -4.03 -18.75
N MET A 251 -10.34 -4.60 -18.19
CA MET A 251 -10.33 -6.02 -17.79
C MET A 251 -11.39 -6.36 -16.74
N TYR A 252 -11.71 -5.42 -15.83
CA TYR A 252 -12.74 -5.60 -14.80
C TYR A 252 -13.71 -4.43 -14.80
N ALA A 253 -15.01 -4.71 -14.65
CA ALA A 253 -16.02 -3.67 -14.61
C ALA A 253 -15.97 -2.87 -13.29
N THR A 254 -15.62 -3.54 -12.19
CA THR A 254 -15.64 -2.97 -10.84
C THR A 254 -14.46 -3.43 -9.98
N TRP A 255 -14.16 -2.67 -8.93
CA TRP A 255 -13.16 -3.05 -7.92
C TRP A 255 -13.56 -4.29 -7.12
N ALA A 256 -14.85 -4.61 -7.06
CA ALA A 256 -15.36 -5.86 -6.48
C ALA A 256 -14.91 -7.08 -7.32
N GLU A 257 -15.06 -7.01 -8.64
CA GLU A 257 -14.60 -8.04 -9.57
C GLU A 257 -13.09 -8.18 -9.57
N TYR A 258 -12.36 -7.06 -9.61
CA TYR A 258 -10.91 -7.04 -9.46
C TYR A 258 -10.49 -7.72 -8.15
N GLY A 259 -11.12 -7.37 -7.02
CA GLY A 259 -10.82 -7.96 -5.72
C GLY A 259 -11.09 -9.47 -5.70
N ILE A 260 -12.22 -9.90 -6.26
CA ILE A 260 -12.51 -11.33 -6.41
C ILE A 260 -11.40 -12.01 -7.22
N ARG A 261 -11.00 -11.46 -8.37
CA ARG A 261 -10.02 -12.09 -9.27
C ARG A 261 -8.58 -12.03 -8.79
N CYS A 262 -8.19 -11.00 -8.04
CA CYS A 262 -6.79 -10.74 -7.70
C CYS A 262 -6.40 -11.14 -6.29
N THR A 263 -7.34 -11.31 -5.35
CA THR A 263 -6.98 -11.73 -3.98
C THR A 263 -6.40 -13.14 -3.99
N VAL A 264 -5.28 -13.40 -3.32
CA VAL A 264 -4.65 -14.72 -3.30
C VAL A 264 -5.34 -15.68 -2.33
N LEU A 265 -5.37 -16.97 -2.66
CA LEU A 265 -5.95 -18.03 -1.83
C LEU A 265 -4.93 -18.62 -0.85
N LYS A 266 -4.20 -17.76 -0.13
CA LYS A 266 -3.19 -18.14 0.87
C LYS A 266 -3.00 -17.04 1.91
N GLY A 267 -2.45 -17.38 3.06
CA GLY A 267 -2.15 -16.43 4.13
C GLY A 267 -3.33 -16.16 5.06
N LYS A 268 -3.08 -15.36 6.09
CA LYS A 268 -4.02 -15.13 7.22
C LYS A 268 -5.37 -14.55 6.78
N HIS A 269 -5.38 -13.68 5.77
CA HIS A 269 -6.63 -13.12 5.23
C HIS A 269 -7.51 -14.22 4.64
N PHE A 270 -6.91 -15.09 3.82
CA PHE A 270 -7.60 -16.21 3.22
C PHE A 270 -8.09 -17.21 4.27
N GLU A 271 -7.25 -17.59 5.23
CA GLU A 271 -7.64 -18.54 6.30
C GLU A 271 -8.88 -18.06 7.07
N THR A 272 -8.90 -16.78 7.45
CA THR A 272 -10.01 -16.19 8.20
C THR A 272 -11.28 -16.11 7.35
N ASP A 273 -11.18 -15.61 6.12
CA ASP A 273 -12.32 -15.51 5.21
C ASP A 273 -12.84 -16.89 4.79
N ASN A 274 -11.96 -17.87 4.60
CA ASN A 274 -12.30 -19.24 4.26
C ASN A 274 -13.09 -19.93 5.38
N ALA A 275 -12.68 -19.72 6.65
CA ALA A 275 -13.42 -20.19 7.80
C ALA A 275 -14.79 -19.49 7.93
N ARG A 276 -14.87 -18.19 7.64
CA ARG A 276 -16.16 -17.46 7.63
C ARG A 276 -17.10 -18.00 6.54
N VAL A 277 -16.59 -18.25 5.33
CA VAL A 277 -17.35 -18.89 4.24
C VAL A 277 -17.82 -20.28 4.62
N TRP A 278 -16.99 -21.07 5.31
CA TRP A 278 -17.39 -22.37 5.86
C TRP A 278 -18.56 -22.27 6.85
N GLN A 279 -18.51 -21.30 7.77
CA GLN A 279 -19.60 -21.09 8.74
C GLN A 279 -20.93 -20.78 8.04
N MET A 280 -20.90 -19.89 7.04
CA MET A 280 -22.10 -19.58 6.26
C MET A 280 -22.60 -20.78 5.45
N LEU A 281 -21.69 -21.49 4.77
CA LEU A 281 -22.04 -22.66 3.96
C LEU A 281 -22.64 -23.78 4.83
N SER A 282 -22.02 -24.08 5.98
CA SER A 282 -22.46 -25.14 6.88
C SER A 282 -23.85 -24.86 7.49
N GLN A 283 -24.19 -23.60 7.79
CA GLN A 283 -25.54 -23.22 8.21
C GLN A 283 -26.58 -23.50 7.11
N LEU A 284 -26.24 -23.21 5.85
CA LEU A 284 -27.13 -23.37 4.71
C LEU A 284 -27.35 -24.83 4.29
N VAL A 285 -26.41 -25.72 4.56
CA VAL A 285 -26.51 -27.14 4.18
C VAL A 285 -26.69 -28.08 5.37
N GLY A 286 -26.60 -27.57 6.60
CA GLY A 286 -26.46 -28.35 7.83
C GLY A 286 -27.62 -29.28 8.17
N THR A 287 -28.79 -29.05 7.57
CA THR A 287 -29.99 -29.89 7.74
C THR A 287 -30.42 -30.57 6.43
N GLY A 288 -29.69 -30.34 5.34
CA GLY A 288 -30.04 -30.78 3.99
C GLY A 288 -29.14 -31.90 3.45
N PRO A 289 -29.39 -32.34 2.20
CA PRO A 289 -28.60 -33.39 1.54
C PRO A 289 -27.16 -32.97 1.24
N GLY A 290 -26.81 -31.70 1.41
CA GLY A 290 -25.43 -31.21 1.33
C GLY A 290 -24.59 -31.50 2.57
N LEU A 291 -25.23 -31.81 3.72
CA LEU A 291 -24.55 -31.99 5.00
C LEU A 291 -23.37 -32.96 4.93
N PRO A 292 -23.43 -34.17 4.31
CA PRO A 292 -22.29 -35.09 4.26
C PRO A 292 -21.01 -34.52 3.64
N TYR A 293 -21.13 -33.48 2.81
CA TYR A 293 -20.03 -32.89 2.05
C TYR A 293 -19.47 -31.63 2.70
N VAL A 294 -20.10 -31.15 3.78
CA VAL A 294 -19.67 -29.97 4.55
C VAL A 294 -19.59 -30.37 6.03
N LYS A 295 -18.61 -31.24 6.34
CA LYS A 295 -18.36 -31.79 7.69
C LYS A 295 -16.90 -31.70 8.12
N SER A 296 -16.07 -30.91 7.43
CA SER A 296 -14.66 -30.88 7.76
C SER A 296 -14.46 -30.43 9.21
N THR A 297 -13.65 -31.17 9.97
CA THR A 297 -13.20 -30.78 11.31
C THR A 297 -12.33 -29.51 11.27
N VAL A 298 -11.71 -29.27 10.11
CA VAL A 298 -11.00 -28.04 9.75
C VAL A 298 -12.00 -27.11 9.07
N GLN A 299 -12.23 -25.90 9.56
CA GLN A 299 -13.22 -24.95 9.00
C GLN A 299 -12.76 -24.43 7.61
N ASP A 300 -12.83 -25.26 6.57
CA ASP A 300 -12.31 -25.02 5.23
C ASP A 300 -13.45 -24.90 4.21
N GLY A 301 -13.92 -23.67 4.00
CA GLY A 301 -15.11 -23.40 3.20
C GLY A 301 -14.91 -23.73 1.73
N ARG A 302 -13.73 -23.45 1.19
CA ARG A 302 -13.37 -23.74 -0.20
C ARG A 302 -13.34 -25.24 -0.45
N LYS A 303 -12.67 -26.02 0.40
CA LYS A 303 -12.57 -27.46 0.23
C LYS A 303 -13.94 -28.14 0.27
N ASP A 304 -14.73 -27.82 1.28
CA ASP A 304 -16.07 -28.39 1.47
C ASP A 304 -17.03 -27.94 0.35
N PHE A 305 -16.91 -26.69 -0.09
CA PHE A 305 -17.64 -26.20 -1.27
C PHE A 305 -17.30 -27.01 -2.52
N LEU A 306 -16.02 -27.26 -2.80
CA LEU A 306 -15.61 -28.03 -3.98
C LEU A 306 -16.11 -29.49 -3.90
N LEU A 307 -16.13 -30.08 -2.71
CA LEU A 307 -16.68 -31.43 -2.50
C LEU A 307 -18.19 -31.47 -2.78
N LEU A 308 -18.94 -30.53 -2.20
CA LEU A 308 -20.38 -30.38 -2.45
C LEU A 308 -20.68 -30.17 -3.94
N SER A 309 -19.88 -29.33 -4.61
CA SER A 309 -20.03 -29.03 -6.03
C SER A 309 -19.86 -30.29 -6.88
N ASN A 310 -18.78 -31.04 -6.64
CA ASN A 310 -18.50 -32.28 -7.38
C ASN A 310 -19.64 -33.29 -7.27
N MET A 311 -20.17 -33.49 -6.06
CA MET A 311 -21.30 -34.41 -5.87
C MET A 311 -22.57 -33.90 -6.55
N ALA A 312 -22.88 -32.61 -6.42
CA ALA A 312 -24.07 -32.06 -7.04
C ALA A 312 -24.05 -32.20 -8.57
N TYR A 313 -22.89 -32.01 -9.20
CA TYR A 313 -22.75 -32.22 -10.65
C TYR A 313 -22.96 -33.68 -11.07
N GLN A 314 -22.49 -34.65 -10.28
CA GLN A 314 -22.76 -36.07 -10.55
C GLN A 314 -24.26 -36.37 -10.53
N VAL A 315 -25.00 -35.88 -9.52
CA VAL A 315 -26.46 -36.07 -9.41
C VAL A 315 -27.23 -35.36 -10.54
N LEU A 316 -26.70 -34.26 -11.08
CA LEU A 316 -27.32 -33.53 -12.19
C LEU A 316 -27.05 -34.17 -13.55
N SER A 317 -26.05 -35.06 -13.66
CA SER A 317 -25.72 -35.79 -14.88
C SER A 317 -26.42 -37.15 -15.02
N GLU A 318 -27.10 -37.60 -13.96
CA GLU A 318 -27.94 -38.80 -13.91
C GLU A 318 -29.43 -38.50 -14.17
#